data_AF-A0A2W1NCV4-F1
#
_entry.id   AF-A0A2W1NCV4-F1
#
_cell.length_a   1.000
_cell.length_b   1.000
_cell.length_c   1.000
_cell.angle_alpha   90.00
_cell.angle_beta   90.00
_cell.angle_gamma   90.00
#
_symmetry.space_group_name_H-M   'P 1'
#
loop_
_entity.id
_entity.type
_entity.pdbx_description
1 polymer ?
#
loop_
_entity_poly.entity_id
_entity_poly.type
_entity_poly.pdbx_seq_one_letter_code
_entity_poly.pdbx_strand_id
1 'polypeptide(L)'
;MTATLISLLSILMGIVGANLFGVFYKKYSFGLVGNTIAGVFGAIFTIKSFGRLGFNPHFILETTTVNYGLLALNLLLSFVSGAVGLLLIAKLNQKFNPKKEN
;
A
#
# COMPACT_ATOMS: atom_id res chain seq x y z
N MET A 1 -21.29 6.49 0.78
CA MET A 1 -20.23 6.66 -0.26
C MET A 1 -18.89 7.12 0.31
N THR A 2 -18.87 7.76 1.49
CA THR A 2 -17.63 8.20 2.15
C THR A 2 -16.63 7.06 2.43
N ALA A 3 -17.10 5.86 2.77
CA ALA A 3 -16.25 4.69 3.00
C ALA A 3 -15.44 4.33 1.73
N THR A 4 -16.07 4.40 0.56
CA THR A 4 -15.41 4.17 -0.72
C THR A 4 -14.34 5.21 -1.01
N LEU A 5 -14.61 6.48 -0.66
CA LEU A 5 -13.65 7.57 -0.81
C LEU A 5 -12.42 7.39 0.11
N ILE A 6 -12.65 6.94 1.35
CA ILE A 6 -11.56 6.58 2.27
C ILE A 6 -10.72 5.44 1.70
N SER A 7 -11.34 4.39 1.13
CA SER A 7 -10.60 3.32 0.46
C SER A 7 -9.73 3.82 -0.68
N LEU A 8 -10.28 4.69 -1.54
CA LEU A 8 -9.54 5.25 -2.67
C LEU A 8 -8.36 6.11 -2.21
N LEU A 9 -8.57 6.93 -1.17
CA LEU A 9 -7.50 7.74 -0.59
C LEU A 9 -6.38 6.87 0.00
N SER A 10 -6.75 5.78 0.67
CA SER A 10 -5.82 4.79 1.20
C SER A 10 -5.00 4.13 0.09
N ILE A 11 -5.64 3.73 -1.02
CA ILE A 11 -4.96 3.15 -2.18
C ILE A 11 -4.02 4.17 -2.82
N LEU A 12 -4.45 5.43 -2.97
CA LEU A 12 -3.60 6.51 -3.46
C LEU A 12 -2.35 6.67 -2.59
N MET A 13 -2.49 6.65 -1.26
CA MET A 13 -1.32 6.70 -0.37
C MET A 13 -0.41 5.50 -0.53
N GLY A 14 -0.94 4.30 -0.78
CA GLY A 14 -0.13 3.13 -1.15
C GLY A 14 0.65 3.30 -2.44
N ILE A 15 0.03 3.86 -3.48
CA ILE A 15 0.70 4.17 -4.75
C ILE A 15 1.84 5.16 -4.54
N VAL A 16 1.60 6.23 -3.77
CA VAL A 16 2.62 7.24 -3.45
C VAL A 16 3.78 6.60 -2.67
N GLY A 17 3.49 5.77 -1.67
CA GLY A 17 4.50 5.07 -0.89
C GLY A 17 5.39 4.15 -1.72
N ALA A 18 4.79 3.36 -2.61
CA ALA A 18 5.53 2.47 -3.50
C ALA A 18 6.41 3.25 -4.49
N ASN A 19 5.89 4.31 -5.10
CA ASN A 19 6.65 5.10 -6.07
C ASN A 19 7.79 5.88 -5.40
N LEU A 20 7.56 6.51 -4.24
CA LEU A 20 8.62 7.16 -3.48
C LEU A 20 9.70 6.17 -3.07
N PHE A 21 9.32 5.00 -2.56
CA PHE A 21 10.27 3.95 -2.21
C PHE A 21 11.10 3.49 -3.43
N GLY A 22 10.47 3.32 -4.60
CA GLY A 22 11.16 2.98 -5.84
C GLY A 22 12.09 4.08 -6.36
N VAL A 23 11.81 5.35 -6.06
CA VAL A 23 12.70 6.48 -6.38
C VAL A 23 13.93 6.49 -5.48
N PHE A 24 13.76 6.32 -4.16
CA PHE A 24 14.87 6.27 -3.21
C PHE A 24 15.71 5.00 -3.34
N TYR A 25 15.07 3.84 -3.55
CA TYR A 25 15.72 2.53 -3.64
C TYR A 25 15.60 1.93 -5.04
N LYS A 26 16.36 2.50 -5.98
CA LYS A 26 16.35 2.08 -7.40
C LYS A 26 16.56 0.57 -7.62
N LYS A 27 17.28 -0.12 -6.71
CA LYS A 27 17.49 -1.58 -6.75
C LYS A 27 16.19 -2.39 -6.72
N TYR A 28 15.14 -1.86 -6.08
CA TYR A 28 13.84 -2.52 -5.92
C TYR A 28 12.76 -1.95 -6.84
N SER A 29 13.10 -0.99 -7.69
CA SER A 29 12.15 -0.31 -8.58
C SER A 29 11.83 -1.17 -9.80
N PHE A 30 10.54 -1.23 -10.15
CA PHE A 30 10.02 -1.87 -11.38
C PHE A 30 9.49 -0.83 -12.38
N GLY A 31 9.98 0.42 -12.28
CA GLY A 31 9.47 1.55 -13.06
C GLY A 31 8.11 2.05 -12.54
N LEU A 32 7.59 3.12 -13.16
CA LEU A 32 6.37 3.80 -12.70
C LEU A 32 5.15 2.87 -12.64
N VAL A 33 4.94 2.08 -13.69
CA VAL A 33 3.79 1.17 -13.79
C VAL A 33 3.91 0.02 -12.77
N GLY A 34 5.07 -0.62 -12.68
CA GLY A 34 5.29 -1.73 -11.74
C GLY A 34 5.18 -1.29 -10.29
N ASN A 35 5.76 -0.12 -9.95
CA ASN A 35 5.66 0.44 -8.60
C ASN A 35 4.20 0.81 -8.25
N THR A 36 3.44 1.33 -9.21
CA THR A 36 2.02 1.66 -9.01
C THR A 36 1.19 0.40 -8.76
N ILE A 37 1.37 -0.66 -9.55
CA ILE A 37 0.70 -1.94 -9.33
C ILE A 37 1.04 -2.51 -7.95
N ALA A 38 2.33 -2.50 -7.58
CA ALA A 38 2.78 -2.94 -6.27
C ALA A 38 2.14 -2.13 -5.13
N GLY A 39 2.03 -0.81 -5.30
CA GLY A 39 1.39 0.09 -4.34
C GLY A 39 -0.10 -0.16 -4.17
N VAL A 40 -0.83 -0.36 -5.27
CA VAL A 40 -2.27 -0.71 -5.24
C VAL A 40 -2.49 -2.02 -4.50
N PHE A 41 -1.78 -3.09 -4.90
CA PHE A 41 -1.96 -4.40 -4.28
C PHE A 41 -1.47 -4.43 -2.82
N GLY A 42 -0.37 -3.75 -2.51
CA GLY A 42 0.14 -3.63 -1.14
C GLY A 42 -0.86 -2.95 -0.19
N ALA A 43 -1.46 -1.85 -0.63
CA ALA A 43 -2.50 -1.15 0.14
C ALA A 43 -3.77 -1.98 0.29
N ILE A 44 -4.30 -2.56 -0.80
CA ILE A 44 -5.52 -3.39 -0.74
C ILE A 44 -5.31 -4.60 0.18
N PHE A 45 -4.17 -5.28 0.06
CA PHE A 45 -3.83 -6.42 0.91
C PHE A 45 -3.85 -6.04 2.39
N THR A 46 -3.31 -4.87 2.72
CA THR A 46 -3.23 -4.37 4.09
C THR A 46 -4.60 -3.98 4.63
N ILE A 47 -5.39 -3.21 3.87
CA ILE A 47 -6.75 -2.81 4.27
C ILE A 47 -7.62 -4.05 4.50
N LYS A 48 -7.48 -5.09 3.66
CA LYS A 48 -8.25 -6.32 3.81
C LYS A 48 -7.78 -7.19 4.98
N SER A 49 -6.46 -7.34 5.14
CA SER A 49 -5.87 -8.16 6.21
C SER A 49 -6.09 -7.54 7.59
N PHE A 50 -5.91 -6.23 7.70
CA PHE A 50 -6.07 -5.49 8.95
C PHE A 50 -7.48 -4.91 9.13
N GLY A 51 -8.40 -5.17 8.20
CA GLY A 51 -9.79 -4.68 8.29
C GLY A 51 -10.51 -5.11 9.57
N ARG A 52 -10.13 -6.25 10.16
CA ARG A 52 -10.65 -6.73 11.46
C ARG A 52 -10.08 -6.00 12.68
N LEU A 53 -8.95 -5.30 12.54
CA LEU A 53 -8.35 -4.48 13.60
C LEU A 53 -8.86 -3.02 13.57
N GLY A 54 -9.94 -2.73 12.85
CA GLY A 54 -10.52 -1.39 12.76
C GLY A 54 -10.07 -0.56 11.54
N PHE A 55 -9.19 -1.10 10.67
CA PHE A 55 -8.75 -0.40 9.45
C PHE A 55 -9.74 -0.49 8.28
N ASN A 56 -10.89 -1.13 8.48
CA ASN A 56 -11.93 -1.11 7.48
C ASN A 56 -12.48 0.33 7.37
N PRO A 57 -12.61 0.91 6.17
CA PRO A 57 -13.28 2.18 5.95
C PRO A 57 -14.65 2.31 6.66
N HIS A 58 -15.36 1.20 6.84
CA HIS A 58 -16.62 1.17 7.60
C HIS A 58 -16.45 1.41 9.10
N PHE A 59 -15.33 1.02 9.71
CA PHE A 59 -15.02 1.32 11.12
C PHE A 59 -14.50 2.75 11.31
N ILE A 60 -13.89 3.34 10.27
CA ILE A 60 -13.44 4.74 10.28
C ILE A 60 -14.63 5.71 10.21
N LEU A 61 -15.74 5.26 9.63
CA LEU A 61 -17.03 5.95 9.61
C LEU A 61 -17.92 5.42 10.72
N GLU A 62 -17.85 6.06 11.88
CA GLU A 62 -18.72 5.73 13.00
C GLU A 62 -20.01 6.54 12.90
N THR A 63 -21.11 5.88 12.50
CA THR A 63 -22.52 6.32 12.38
C THR A 63 -22.81 7.64 11.62
N THR A 64 -22.06 8.71 11.85
CA THR A 64 -22.11 10.00 11.16
C THR A 64 -20.80 10.81 11.23
N THR A 65 -19.80 10.38 12.00
CA THR A 65 -18.54 11.11 12.25
C THR A 65 -17.33 10.34 11.76
N VAL A 66 -16.35 11.06 11.19
CA VAL A 66 -15.07 10.47 10.76
C VAL A 66 -14.12 10.45 11.94
N ASN A 67 -13.63 9.26 12.31
CA ASN A 67 -12.55 9.15 13.27
C ASN A 67 -11.22 9.50 12.59
N TYR A 68 -10.80 10.76 12.73
CA TYR A 68 -9.58 11.26 12.09
C TYR A 68 -8.30 10.55 12.54
N GLY A 69 -8.26 10.03 13.77
CA GLY A 69 -7.12 9.26 14.28
C GLY A 69 -6.96 7.93 13.53
N LEU A 70 -8.05 7.17 13.42
CA LEU A 70 -8.09 5.93 12.64
C LEU A 70 -7.85 6.18 11.14
N LEU A 71 -8.35 7.29 10.59
CA LEU A 71 -8.07 7.68 9.21
C LEU A 71 -6.58 7.94 8.97
N ALA A 72 -5.94 8.75 9.82
CA ALA A 72 -4.51 9.06 9.70
C ALA A 72 -3.67 7.78 9.78
N LEU A 73 -4.00 6.89 10.72
CA LEU A 73 -3.28 5.64 10.89
C LEU A 73 -3.49 4.69 9.70
N ASN A 74 -4.69 4.64 9.12
CA ASN A 74 -4.95 3.88 7.89
C ASN A 74 -4.14 4.41 6.68
N LEU A 75 -4.05 5.73 6.53
CA LEU A 75 -3.27 6.35 5.45
C LEU A 75 -1.78 6.09 5.61
N LEU A 76 -1.23 6.22 6.82
CA LEU A 76 0.16 5.90 7.13
C LEU A 76 0.47 4.42 6.89
N LEU A 77 -0.40 3.54 7.36
CA LEU A 77 -0.22 2.10 7.17
C LEU A 77 -0.29 1.74 5.69
N SER A 78 -1.21 2.34 4.94
CA SER A 78 -1.32 2.15 3.50
C SER A 78 -0.08 2.63 2.76
N PHE A 79 0.47 3.79 3.12
CA PHE A 79 1.73 4.29 2.58
C PHE A 79 2.88 3.31 2.82
N VAL A 80 3.09 2.87 4.07
CA VAL A 80 4.14 1.91 4.43
C VAL A 80 3.93 0.59 3.69
N SER A 81 2.68 0.12 3.61
CA SER A 81 2.36 -1.14 2.93
C SER A 81 2.62 -1.11 1.43
N GLY A 82 2.47 0.05 0.78
CA GLY A 82 2.83 0.21 -0.63
C GLY A 82 4.34 0.03 -0.84
N ALA A 83 5.16 0.64 0.01
CA ALA A 83 6.61 0.47 0.01
C ALA A 83 7.02 -0.99 0.30
N VAL A 84 6.40 -1.61 1.31
CA VAL A 84 6.64 -3.02 1.65
C VAL A 84 6.22 -3.95 0.53
N GLY A 85 5.08 -3.68 -0.13
CA GLY A 85 4.60 -4.46 -1.28
C GLY A 85 5.61 -4.47 -2.42
N LEU A 86 6.20 -3.31 -2.73
CA LEU A 86 7.26 -3.20 -3.73
C LEU A 86 8.51 -4.01 -3.34
N LEU A 87 8.94 -3.91 -2.07
CA LEU A 87 10.07 -4.66 -1.55
C LEU A 87 9.85 -6.18 -1.64
N LEU A 88 8.65 -6.66 -1.28
CA LEU A 88 8.29 -8.07 -1.34
C LEU A 88 8.32 -8.60 -2.76
N ILE A 89 7.72 -7.88 -3.71
CA ILE A 89 7.75 -8.25 -5.14
C ILE A 89 9.18 -8.26 -5.67
N ALA A 90 10.01 -7.30 -5.25
CA ALA A 90 11.43 -7.28 -5.64
C ALA A 90 12.21 -8.50 -5.12
N LYS A 91 11.97 -8.90 -3.86
CA LYS A 91 12.57 -10.12 -3.29
C LYS A 91 12.06 -11.39 -3.96
N LEU A 92 10.77 -11.48 -4.24
CA LEU A 92 10.16 -12.59 -4.98
C LEU A 92 10.78 -12.72 -6.37
N ASN A 93 10.92 -11.62 -7.10
CA ASN A 93 11.54 -11.62 -8.42
C ASN A 93 12.99 -12.10 -8.38
N GLN A 94 13.78 -11.68 -7.39
CA GLN A 94 15.16 -12.18 -7.22
C GLN A 94 15.23 -13.68 -6.90
N LYS A 95 14.24 -14.20 -6.15
CA LYS A 95 14.18 -15.62 -5.79
C LYS A 95 13.75 -16.50 -6.96
N PHE A 96 12.77 -16.06 -7.75
CA PHE A 96 12.23 -16.83 -8.86
C PHE A 96 13.00 -16.65 -10.17
N ASN A 97 13.64 -15.50 -10.35
CA ASN A 97 14.54 -15.25 -11.46
C ASN A 97 15.93 -14.93 -10.91
N PRO A 98 16.62 -15.93 -10.32
CA PRO A 98 18.00 -15.73 -9.89
C PRO A 98 18.79 -15.30 -11.12
N LYS A 99 19.34 -14.08 -11.10
CA LYS A 99 20.30 -13.68 -12.13
C LYS A 99 21.41 -14.74 -12.08
N LYS A 100 21.57 -15.51 -13.17
CA LYS A 100 22.86 -16.12 -13.45
C LYS A 100 23.84 -14.96 -13.51
N GLU A 101 24.70 -14.84 -12.49
CA GLU A 101 25.95 -14.12 -12.65
C GLU A 101 26.64 -14.79 -13.84
N ASN A 102 26.71 -14.08 -14.96
CA ASN A 102 27.57 -14.44 -16.07
C ASN A 102 29.01 -14.19 -15.65
#